data_AF-A0A0M3J4H1-F1
#
_entry.id   AF-A0A0M3J4H1-F1
#
_cell.length_a   1.000
_cell.length_b   1.000
_cell.length_c   1.000
_cell.angle_alpha   90.00
_cell.angle_beta   90.00
_cell.angle_gamma   90.00
#
_symmetry.space_group_name_H-M   'P 1'
#
loop_
_entity.id
_entity.type
_entity.pdbx_description
1 polymer ?
#
loop_
_entity_poly.entity_id
_entity_poly.type
_entity_poly.pdbx_seq_one_letter_code
_entity_poly.pdbx_strand_id
1 'polypeptide(L)'
;LKYLNARQAIRDVESFVDHINRRERMTEPKWIALGGSYSGSLAAWSREKSPRRIRAAVASSAPLLAKVDFNEFDKQVETILTKSDPDCVSNIRSIFRLLVEKMKTLKGRREIVRVFRLDDSLLRPGMSEKDVQNFFFVVRNYINFIIMHSAINARIHRDLLTLHSMCDKLRGGTSIKQLRDVISMVMKAHGKSPLTPIDISYRNFVEFMKNERFGRPSSQRIH
;
A
#
# COMPACT_ATOMS: atom_id res chain seq x y z
N LEU A 1 21.47 3.62 0.66
CA LEU A 1 20.66 3.60 -0.58
C LEU A 1 21.26 4.42 -1.73
N LYS A 2 22.59 4.60 -1.84
CA LYS A 2 23.23 5.48 -2.86
C LYS A 2 22.82 5.14 -4.31
N TYR A 3 22.69 3.85 -4.62
CA TYR A 3 22.39 3.37 -5.97
C TYR A 3 20.91 3.01 -6.20
N LEU A 4 20.07 3.02 -5.17
CA LEU A 4 18.64 2.72 -5.29
C LEU A 4 17.88 3.99 -5.72
N ASN A 5 17.88 4.26 -7.02
CA ASN A 5 17.13 5.40 -7.59
C ASN A 5 16.66 5.11 -9.03
N ALA A 6 15.61 5.83 -9.45
CA ALA A 6 15.00 5.64 -10.77
C ALA A 6 15.97 5.92 -11.94
N ARG A 7 16.92 6.84 -11.80
CA ARG A 7 17.89 7.15 -12.86
C ARG A 7 18.82 5.95 -13.11
N GLN A 8 19.27 5.29 -12.04
CA GLN A 8 20.07 4.08 -12.15
C GLN A 8 19.25 2.95 -12.76
N ALA A 9 18.00 2.73 -12.31
CA ALA A 9 17.12 1.70 -12.87
C ALA A 9 16.88 1.89 -14.38
N ILE A 10 16.73 3.13 -14.86
CA ILE A 10 16.62 3.42 -16.30
C ILE A 10 17.90 3.05 -17.05
N ARG A 11 19.08 3.36 -16.49
CA ARG A 11 20.37 2.95 -17.09
C ARG A 11 20.54 1.44 -17.12
N ASP A 12 20.01 0.73 -16.12
CA ASP A 12 20.05 -0.73 -16.08
C ASP A 12 19.16 -1.32 -17.20
N VAL A 13 17.99 -0.71 -17.48
CA VAL A 13 17.13 -1.08 -18.64
C VAL A 13 17.87 -0.86 -19.97
N GLU A 14 18.57 0.26 -20.14
CA GLU A 14 19.37 0.52 -21.34
C GLU A 14 20.49 -0.51 -21.51
N SER A 15 21.20 -0.80 -20.42
CA SER A 15 22.30 -1.77 -20.40
C SER A 15 21.80 -3.18 -20.72
N PHE A 16 20.61 -3.54 -20.23
CA PHE A 16 19.95 -4.81 -20.54
C PHE A 16 19.65 -4.92 -22.04
N VAL A 17 19.06 -3.88 -22.65
CA VAL A 17 18.77 -3.85 -24.09
C VAL A 17 20.05 -4.03 -24.91
N ASP A 18 21.09 -3.27 -24.60
CA ASP A 18 22.37 -3.34 -25.32
C ASP A 18 23.07 -4.70 -25.13
N HIS A 19 22.90 -5.33 -23.97
CA HIS A 19 23.42 -6.67 -23.69
C HIS A 19 22.69 -7.74 -24.49
N ILE A 20 21.35 -7.75 -24.45
CA ILE A 20 20.55 -8.77 -25.16
C ILE A 20 20.71 -8.65 -26.67
N ASN A 21 20.72 -7.43 -27.23
CA ASN A 21 20.93 -7.22 -28.66
C ASN A 21 22.27 -7.82 -29.13
N ARG A 22 23.34 -7.66 -28.35
CA ARG A 22 24.65 -8.26 -28.66
C ARG A 22 24.66 -9.77 -28.49
N ARG A 23 24.12 -10.27 -27.36
CA ARG A 23 24.11 -11.70 -27.03
C ARG A 23 23.34 -12.52 -28.07
N GLU A 24 22.18 -12.01 -28.46
CA GLU A 24 21.27 -12.67 -29.42
C GLU A 24 21.53 -12.25 -30.88
N ARG A 25 22.55 -11.41 -31.13
CA ARG A 25 22.91 -10.89 -32.47
C ARG A 25 21.73 -10.26 -33.21
N MET A 26 20.89 -9.50 -32.50
CA MET A 26 19.72 -8.84 -33.06
C MET A 26 20.13 -7.60 -33.87
N THR A 27 19.66 -7.50 -35.11
CA THR A 27 19.86 -6.33 -35.97
C THR A 27 18.58 -5.49 -35.99
N GLU A 28 18.66 -4.21 -35.65
CA GLU A 28 17.53 -3.26 -35.59
C GLU A 28 16.28 -3.76 -34.83
N PRO A 29 16.42 -4.32 -33.60
CA PRO A 29 15.27 -4.80 -32.83
C PRO A 29 14.39 -3.66 -32.33
N LYS A 30 13.08 -3.92 -32.25
CA LYS A 30 12.08 -2.99 -31.69
C LYS A 30 11.73 -3.37 -30.26
N TRP A 31 12.32 -2.69 -29.28
CA TRP A 31 12.00 -2.90 -27.88
C TRP A 31 10.75 -2.13 -27.46
N ILE A 32 9.84 -2.80 -26.76
CA ILE A 32 8.67 -2.18 -26.12
C ILE A 32 8.81 -2.39 -24.62
N ALA A 33 8.78 -1.30 -23.85
CA ALA A 33 8.80 -1.37 -22.39
C ALA A 33 7.36 -1.48 -21.85
N LEU A 34 7.09 -2.44 -20.97
CA LEU A 34 5.79 -2.61 -20.35
C LEU A 34 5.93 -2.55 -18.83
N GLY A 35 4.98 -1.89 -18.17
CA GLY A 35 4.98 -1.81 -16.71
C GLY A 35 3.67 -1.32 -16.12
N GLY A 36 3.48 -1.60 -14.84
CA GLY A 36 2.34 -1.17 -14.05
C GLY A 36 2.79 -0.42 -12.79
N SER A 37 2.05 0.60 -12.34
CA SER A 37 2.43 1.38 -11.15
C SER A 37 3.84 1.97 -11.31
N TYR A 38 4.74 1.81 -10.33
CA TYR A 38 6.12 2.29 -10.41
C TYR A 38 6.88 1.74 -11.62
N SER A 39 6.72 0.46 -11.99
CA SER A 39 7.36 -0.08 -13.19
C SER A 39 6.77 0.48 -14.48
N GLY A 40 5.51 0.93 -14.44
CA GLY A 40 4.89 1.71 -15.52
C GLY A 40 5.55 3.08 -15.68
N SER A 41 5.84 3.76 -14.57
CA SER A 41 6.62 5.01 -14.61
C SER A 41 8.02 4.78 -15.16
N LEU A 42 8.69 3.71 -14.73
CA LEU A 42 10.00 3.32 -15.31
C LEU A 42 9.90 3.01 -16.81
N ALA A 43 8.84 2.34 -17.28
CA ALA A 43 8.66 2.06 -18.70
C ALA A 43 8.50 3.36 -19.51
N ALA A 44 7.66 4.30 -19.05
CA ALA A 44 7.48 5.60 -19.68
C ALA A 44 8.78 6.42 -19.69
N TRP A 45 9.46 6.53 -18.54
CA TRP A 45 10.70 7.28 -18.43
C TRP A 45 11.85 6.65 -19.24
N SER A 46 11.92 5.32 -19.35
CA SER A 46 12.92 4.65 -20.18
C SER A 46 12.72 4.95 -21.66
N ARG A 47 11.46 5.00 -22.15
CA ARG A 47 11.15 5.44 -23.51
C ARG A 47 11.49 6.92 -23.72
N GLU A 48 11.18 7.77 -22.76
CA GLU A 48 11.45 9.20 -22.82
C GLU A 48 12.96 9.48 -22.87
N LYS A 49 13.76 8.83 -22.00
CA LYS A 49 15.20 9.05 -21.89
C LYS A 49 16.01 8.34 -22.96
N SER A 50 15.52 7.22 -23.47
CA SER A 50 16.23 6.37 -24.46
C SER A 50 15.37 6.03 -25.69
N PRO A 51 14.91 7.04 -26.46
CA PRO A 51 14.00 6.81 -27.58
C PRO A 51 14.63 6.06 -28.76
N ARG A 52 15.96 5.96 -28.84
CA ARG A 52 16.65 5.14 -29.85
C ARG A 52 16.67 3.65 -29.47
N ARG A 53 16.65 3.33 -28.18
CA ARG A 53 16.69 1.94 -27.68
C ARG A 53 15.32 1.36 -27.47
N ILE A 54 14.43 2.11 -26.81
CA ILE A 54 13.06 1.69 -26.51
C ILE A 54 12.14 2.35 -27.51
N ARG A 55 11.46 1.60 -28.37
CA ARG A 55 10.60 2.13 -29.46
C ARG A 55 9.23 2.62 -29.00
N ALA A 56 8.67 1.98 -27.97
CA ALA A 56 7.38 2.32 -27.38
C ALA A 56 7.33 1.89 -25.91
N ALA A 57 6.39 2.47 -25.16
CA ALA A 57 6.12 2.07 -23.78
C ALA A 57 4.62 1.93 -23.52
N VAL A 58 4.25 0.92 -22.73
CA VAL A 58 2.92 0.73 -22.15
C VAL A 58 3.04 0.93 -20.65
N ALA A 59 2.56 2.07 -20.18
CA ALA A 59 2.66 2.50 -18.78
C ALA A 59 1.27 2.47 -18.12
N SER A 60 0.91 1.34 -17.54
CA SER A 60 -0.40 1.16 -16.90
C SER A 60 -0.42 1.71 -15.48
N SER A 61 -1.42 2.51 -15.14
CA SER A 61 -1.62 3.08 -13.79
C SER A 61 -0.35 3.75 -13.22
N ALA A 62 0.44 4.39 -14.08
CA ALA A 62 1.76 4.90 -13.76
C ALA A 62 1.68 6.30 -13.15
N PRO A 63 2.12 6.53 -11.89
CA PRO A 63 2.28 7.86 -11.35
C PRO A 63 3.53 8.50 -11.98
N LEU A 64 3.36 9.22 -13.09
CA LEU A 64 4.48 9.86 -13.81
C LEU A 64 5.04 11.08 -13.08
N LEU A 65 4.21 11.74 -12.26
CA LEU A 65 4.62 12.87 -11.45
C LEU A 65 4.92 12.40 -10.03
N ALA A 66 6.17 12.56 -9.60
CA ALA A 66 6.57 12.34 -8.22
C ALA A 66 6.11 13.53 -7.37
N LYS A 67 4.96 13.39 -6.70
CA LYS A 67 4.45 14.37 -5.74
C LYS A 67 4.73 13.89 -4.33
N VAL A 68 5.26 14.78 -3.49
CA VAL A 68 5.53 14.47 -2.06
C VAL A 68 4.21 14.24 -1.31
N ASP A 69 3.24 15.10 -1.55
CA ASP A 69 1.86 14.94 -1.10
C ASP A 69 0.97 14.67 -2.30
N PHE A 70 0.34 13.49 -2.31
CA PHE A 70 -0.51 13.01 -3.41
C PHE A 70 -1.93 12.74 -2.93
N ASN A 71 -2.58 13.80 -2.46
CA ASN A 71 -3.96 13.75 -1.94
C ASN A 71 -5.01 13.34 -2.99
N GLU A 72 -4.67 13.40 -4.28
CA GLU A 72 -5.57 12.98 -5.36
C GLU A 72 -5.92 11.50 -5.28
N PHE A 73 -5.03 10.68 -4.72
CA PHE A 73 -5.34 9.27 -4.44
C PHE A 73 -6.51 9.13 -3.47
N ASP A 74 -6.51 9.89 -2.37
CA ASP A 74 -7.59 9.84 -1.37
C ASP A 74 -8.91 10.35 -1.94
N LYS A 75 -8.87 11.42 -2.74
CA LYS A 75 -10.06 11.92 -3.46
C LYS A 75 -10.64 10.88 -4.42
N GLN A 76 -9.78 10.14 -5.11
CA GLN A 76 -10.20 9.07 -6.02
C GLN A 76 -10.80 7.89 -5.24
N VAL A 77 -10.20 7.50 -4.10
CA VAL A 77 -10.74 6.50 -3.18
C VAL A 77 -12.15 6.88 -2.72
N GLU A 78 -12.32 8.12 -2.24
CA GLU A 78 -13.63 8.61 -1.82
C GLU A 78 -14.63 8.55 -2.99
N THR A 79 -14.24 9.02 -4.17
CA THR A 79 -15.09 9.00 -5.38
C THR A 79 -15.54 7.58 -5.75
N ILE A 80 -14.63 6.60 -5.71
CA ILE A 80 -14.94 5.20 -6.02
C ILE A 80 -15.94 4.64 -5.01
N LEU A 81 -15.69 4.87 -3.71
CA LEU A 81 -16.57 4.37 -2.66
C LEU A 81 -17.93 5.04 -2.69
N THR A 82 -18.01 6.36 -2.86
CA THR A 82 -19.29 7.08 -2.98
C THR A 82 -20.12 6.59 -4.16
N LYS A 83 -19.48 6.29 -5.30
CA LYS A 83 -20.18 5.73 -6.46
C LYS A 83 -20.67 4.30 -6.23
N SER A 84 -19.94 3.51 -5.45
CA SER A 84 -20.27 2.11 -5.19
C SER A 84 -21.29 1.91 -4.07
N ASP A 85 -21.12 2.62 -2.96
CA ASP A 85 -21.92 2.52 -1.74
C ASP A 85 -21.74 3.80 -0.89
N PRO A 86 -22.65 4.79 -1.01
CA PRO A 86 -22.56 6.05 -0.25
C PRO A 86 -22.55 5.85 1.28
N ASP A 87 -23.30 4.86 1.78
CA ASP A 87 -23.39 4.57 3.21
C ASP A 87 -22.07 4.01 3.74
N CYS A 88 -21.36 3.23 2.94
CA CYS A 88 -20.02 2.73 3.25
C CYS A 88 -19.05 3.88 3.58
N VAL A 89 -19.06 4.96 2.79
CA VAL A 89 -18.24 6.15 3.06
C VAL A 89 -18.62 6.82 4.39
N SER A 90 -19.93 6.94 4.66
CA SER A 90 -20.43 7.50 5.93
C SER A 90 -20.02 6.65 7.13
N ASN A 91 -20.08 5.32 7.01
CA ASN A 91 -19.67 4.39 8.05
C ASN A 91 -18.16 4.46 8.31
N ILE A 92 -17.33 4.52 7.26
CA ILE A 92 -15.88 4.72 7.40
C ILE A 92 -15.60 6.03 8.16
N ARG A 93 -16.21 7.14 7.73
CA ARG A 93 -16.04 8.44 8.40
C ARG A 93 -16.43 8.39 9.87
N SER A 94 -17.53 7.74 10.20
CA SER A 94 -18.04 7.61 11.57
C SER A 94 -17.09 6.77 12.45
N ILE A 95 -16.58 5.65 11.92
CA ILE A 95 -15.60 4.82 12.64
C ILE A 95 -14.28 5.59 12.84
N PHE A 96 -13.80 6.34 11.86
CA PHE A 96 -12.58 7.15 12.01
C PHE A 96 -12.76 8.27 13.05
N ARG A 97 -13.91 8.94 13.10
CA ARG A 97 -14.24 9.89 14.18
C ARG A 97 -14.19 9.21 15.55
N LEU A 98 -14.78 8.02 15.67
CA LEU A 98 -14.73 7.25 16.91
C LEU A 98 -13.31 6.87 17.32
N LEU A 99 -12.45 6.48 16.36
CA LEU A 99 -11.04 6.20 16.62
C LEU A 99 -10.31 7.44 17.15
N VAL A 100 -10.53 8.60 16.53
CA VAL A 100 -9.95 9.89 16.99
C VAL A 100 -10.40 10.20 18.42
N GLU A 101 -11.69 10.08 18.74
CA GLU A 101 -12.18 10.32 20.10
C GLU A 101 -11.59 9.33 21.12
N LYS A 102 -11.52 8.03 20.77
CA LYS A 102 -10.90 7.02 21.65
C LYS A 102 -9.41 7.28 21.85
N MET A 103 -8.69 7.80 20.84
CA MET A 103 -7.27 8.08 20.92
C MET A 103 -6.91 9.12 22.00
N LYS A 104 -7.85 10.04 22.30
CA LYS A 104 -7.64 11.10 23.30
C LYS A 104 -7.49 10.59 24.73
N THR A 105 -8.00 9.40 25.04
CA THR A 105 -8.01 8.87 26.41
C THR A 105 -7.19 7.60 26.54
N LEU A 106 -6.61 7.33 27.71
CA LEU A 106 -5.89 6.08 27.96
C LEU A 106 -6.84 4.86 27.86
N LYS A 107 -8.07 5.00 28.36
CA LYS A 107 -9.10 3.94 28.26
C LYS A 107 -9.42 3.60 26.80
N GLY A 108 -9.63 4.62 25.95
CA GLY A 108 -9.90 4.40 24.54
C GLY A 108 -8.71 3.83 23.78
N ARG A 109 -7.48 4.27 24.09
CA ARG A 109 -6.25 3.67 23.53
C ARG A 109 -6.08 2.20 23.91
N ARG A 110 -6.34 1.82 25.16
CA ARG A 110 -6.33 0.41 25.59
C ARG A 110 -7.35 -0.42 24.80
N GLU A 111 -8.52 0.14 24.52
CA GLU A 111 -9.52 -0.53 23.70
C GLU A 111 -9.05 -0.70 22.26
N ILE A 112 -8.45 0.33 21.64
CA ILE A 112 -7.87 0.26 20.30
C ILE A 112 -6.77 -0.82 20.24
N VAL A 113 -5.81 -0.78 21.16
CA VAL A 113 -4.72 -1.77 21.22
C VAL A 113 -5.26 -3.19 21.32
N ARG A 114 -6.27 -3.42 22.18
CA ARG A 114 -6.92 -4.73 22.32
C ARG A 114 -7.67 -5.16 21.06
N VAL A 115 -8.50 -4.29 20.48
CA VAL A 115 -9.35 -4.62 19.31
C VAL A 115 -8.49 -4.87 18.08
N PHE A 116 -7.51 -4.00 17.83
CA PHE A 116 -6.65 -4.11 16.64
C PHE A 116 -5.47 -5.06 16.85
N ARG A 117 -5.26 -5.55 18.09
CA ARG A 117 -4.12 -6.39 18.49
C ARG A 117 -2.80 -5.69 18.17
N LEU A 118 -2.67 -4.45 18.62
CA LEU A 118 -1.48 -3.64 18.39
C LEU A 118 -0.38 -4.00 19.39
N ASP A 119 0.84 -3.60 19.09
CA ASP A 119 1.87 -3.45 20.12
C ASP A 119 1.53 -2.31 21.11
N ASP A 120 2.33 -2.16 22.16
CA ASP A 120 2.07 -1.23 23.26
C ASP A 120 2.41 0.24 22.95
N SER A 121 2.80 0.59 21.71
CA SER A 121 3.23 1.94 21.34
C SER A 121 2.24 3.04 21.75
N LEU A 122 0.92 2.79 21.65
CA LEU A 122 -0.11 3.75 22.05
C LEU A 122 -0.29 3.89 23.58
N LEU A 123 0.25 2.96 24.37
CA LEU A 123 0.09 2.91 25.83
C LEU A 123 1.29 3.49 26.59
N ARG A 124 2.40 3.75 25.89
CA ARG A 124 3.63 4.27 26.51
C ARG A 124 3.41 5.64 27.17
N PRO A 125 4.06 5.92 28.32
CA PRO A 125 4.15 7.27 28.86
C PRO A 125 4.73 8.24 27.83
N GLY A 126 4.18 9.44 27.69
CA GLY A 126 4.64 10.41 26.69
C GLY A 126 4.43 9.93 25.24
N MET A 127 3.34 9.17 25.00
CA MET A 127 2.96 8.62 23.70
C MET A 127 3.31 9.51 22.51
N SER A 128 3.99 8.92 21.53
CA SER A 128 4.52 9.61 20.35
C SER A 128 3.41 9.93 19.36
N GLU A 129 3.29 11.20 18.97
CA GLU A 129 2.40 11.61 17.87
C GLU A 129 2.68 10.85 16.58
N LYS A 130 3.94 10.46 16.34
CA LYS A 130 4.33 9.67 15.16
C LYS A 130 3.77 8.25 15.21
N ASP A 131 3.62 7.65 16.39
CA ASP A 131 2.98 6.34 16.52
C ASP A 131 1.47 6.43 16.26
N VAL A 132 0.83 7.54 16.68
CA VAL A 132 -0.58 7.81 16.36
C VAL A 132 -0.77 8.00 14.86
N GLN A 133 0.07 8.82 14.22
CA GLN A 133 0.04 9.02 12.77
C GLN A 133 0.29 7.70 12.03
N ASN A 134 1.26 6.90 12.50
CA ASN A 134 1.56 5.61 11.89
C ASN A 134 0.41 4.61 12.06
N PHE A 135 -0.30 4.60 13.19
CA PHE A 135 -1.51 3.82 13.36
C PHE A 135 -2.57 4.15 12.29
N PHE A 136 -2.90 5.44 12.11
CA PHE A 136 -3.86 5.85 11.09
C PHE A 136 -3.37 5.54 9.66
N PHE A 137 -2.08 5.70 9.41
CA PHE A 137 -1.46 5.32 8.13
C PHE A 137 -1.61 3.82 7.85
N VAL A 138 -1.29 2.96 8.81
CA VAL A 138 -1.41 1.50 8.68
C VAL A 138 -2.86 1.09 8.43
N VAL A 139 -3.80 1.61 9.23
CA VAL A 139 -5.23 1.33 9.08
C VAL A 139 -5.74 1.77 7.70
N ARG A 140 -5.40 2.99 7.26
CA ARG A 140 -5.75 3.49 5.92
C ARG A 140 -5.18 2.59 4.81
N ASN A 141 -3.94 2.13 4.94
CA ASN A 141 -3.32 1.28 3.93
C ASN A 141 -4.03 -0.07 3.74
N TYR A 142 -4.59 -0.66 4.80
CA TYR A 142 -5.40 -1.87 4.66
C TYR A 142 -6.70 -1.65 3.88
N ILE A 143 -7.38 -0.52 4.10
CA ILE A 143 -8.58 -0.14 3.32
C ILE A 143 -8.19 0.09 1.85
N ASN A 144 -7.15 0.89 1.63
CA ASN A 144 -6.66 1.20 0.29
C ASN A 144 -6.20 -0.04 -0.46
N PHE A 145 -5.63 -1.02 0.23
CA PHE A 145 -5.25 -2.29 -0.36
C PHE A 145 -6.46 -2.99 -0.99
N ILE A 146 -7.58 -3.07 -0.28
CA ILE A 146 -8.80 -3.69 -0.81
C ILE A 146 -9.30 -2.92 -2.04
N ILE A 147 -9.37 -1.59 -1.95
CA ILE A 147 -9.86 -0.75 -3.06
C ILE A 147 -8.99 -0.92 -4.32
N MET A 148 -7.67 -0.97 -4.17
CA MET A 148 -6.76 -1.17 -5.30
C MET A 148 -6.86 -2.56 -5.92
N HIS A 149 -7.27 -3.57 -5.15
CA HIS A 149 -7.32 -4.95 -5.58
C HIS A 149 -8.75 -5.44 -5.86
N SER A 150 -9.76 -4.57 -5.76
CA SER A 150 -11.16 -4.98 -5.80
C SER A 150 -11.65 -5.51 -7.13
N ALA A 151 -10.98 -5.14 -8.22
CA ALA A 151 -11.28 -5.60 -9.57
C ALA A 151 -10.40 -6.77 -10.02
N ILE A 152 -9.56 -7.31 -9.13
CA ILE A 152 -8.68 -8.44 -9.48
C ILE A 152 -9.50 -9.73 -9.49
N ASN A 153 -9.72 -10.27 -10.69
CA ASN A 153 -10.44 -11.51 -10.91
C ASN A 153 -9.56 -12.77 -10.69
N ALA A 154 -8.91 -12.88 -9.52
CA ALA A 154 -8.02 -14.00 -9.21
C ALA A 154 -8.11 -14.45 -7.74
N ARG A 155 -8.43 -15.74 -7.53
CA ARG A 155 -8.38 -16.43 -6.22
C ARG A 155 -9.03 -15.58 -5.10
N ILE A 156 -8.35 -15.46 -3.97
CA ILE A 156 -8.80 -14.76 -2.76
C ILE A 156 -9.08 -13.27 -3.00
N HIS A 157 -8.49 -12.63 -4.02
CA HIS A 157 -8.80 -11.23 -4.31
C HIS A 157 -10.23 -11.07 -4.84
N ARG A 158 -10.67 -11.97 -5.74
CA ARG A 158 -12.01 -11.98 -6.31
C ARG A 158 -13.09 -12.24 -5.25
N ASP A 159 -12.81 -13.17 -4.34
CA ASP A 159 -13.83 -13.69 -3.43
C ASP A 159 -13.87 -12.95 -2.08
N LEU A 160 -12.75 -12.37 -1.65
CA LEU A 160 -12.61 -11.73 -0.33
C LEU A 160 -12.31 -10.24 -0.40
N LEU A 161 -11.49 -9.77 -1.33
CA LEU A 161 -10.99 -8.39 -1.34
C LEU A 161 -11.76 -7.49 -2.31
N THR A 162 -13.08 -7.55 -2.28
CA THR A 162 -13.95 -6.69 -3.11
C THR A 162 -14.46 -5.47 -2.35
N LEU A 163 -14.88 -4.42 -3.07
CA LEU A 163 -15.54 -3.26 -2.47
C LEU A 163 -16.82 -3.68 -1.74
N HIS A 164 -17.61 -4.57 -2.34
CA HIS A 164 -18.85 -5.07 -1.76
C HIS A 164 -18.61 -5.78 -0.43
N SER A 165 -17.68 -6.74 -0.39
CA SER A 165 -17.34 -7.48 0.83
C SER A 165 -16.82 -6.57 1.95
N MET A 166 -16.05 -5.53 1.60
CA MET A 166 -15.58 -4.54 2.57
C MET A 166 -16.74 -3.70 3.11
N CYS A 167 -17.57 -3.15 2.24
CA CYS A 167 -18.69 -2.29 2.65
C CYS A 167 -19.75 -3.05 3.44
N ASP A 168 -20.00 -4.32 3.13
CA ASP A 168 -20.85 -5.19 3.94
C ASP A 168 -20.35 -5.35 5.37
N LYS A 169 -19.02 -5.44 5.59
CA LYS A 169 -18.45 -5.48 6.96
C LYS A 169 -18.62 -4.19 7.72
N LEU A 170 -18.72 -3.07 7.01
CA LEU A 170 -18.83 -1.73 7.57
C LEU A 170 -20.30 -1.28 7.72
N ARG A 171 -21.28 -2.05 7.25
CA ARG A 171 -22.71 -1.71 7.31
C ARG A 171 -23.20 -1.56 8.76
N GLY A 172 -24.11 -0.59 8.98
CA GLY A 172 -24.68 -0.27 10.30
C GLY A 172 -23.69 0.38 11.28
N GLY A 173 -22.61 0.97 10.76
CA GLY A 173 -21.31 1.09 11.43
C GLY A 173 -21.22 2.09 12.59
N THR A 174 -20.95 1.57 13.79
CA THR A 174 -20.46 2.34 14.95
C THR A 174 -19.34 1.63 15.73
N SER A 175 -18.83 0.49 15.25
CA SER A 175 -17.86 -0.31 15.99
C SER A 175 -16.48 -0.34 15.32
N ILE A 176 -15.45 0.00 16.10
CA ILE A 176 -14.05 -0.12 15.67
C ILE A 176 -13.63 -1.56 15.34
N LYS A 177 -14.39 -2.56 15.82
CA LYS A 177 -14.18 -3.98 15.49
C LYS A 177 -14.41 -4.26 14.00
N GLN A 178 -15.36 -3.57 13.37
CA GLN A 178 -15.64 -3.75 11.94
C GLN A 178 -14.41 -3.42 11.09
N LEU A 179 -13.64 -2.40 11.49
CA LEU A 179 -12.40 -2.06 10.81
C LEU A 179 -11.30 -3.11 11.04
N ARG A 180 -11.25 -3.73 12.22
CA ARG A 180 -10.39 -4.90 12.44
C ARG A 180 -10.81 -6.09 11.56
N ASP A 181 -12.10 -6.30 11.36
CA ASP A 181 -12.59 -7.38 10.48
C ASP A 181 -12.18 -7.13 9.02
N VAL A 182 -12.23 -5.87 8.56
CA VAL A 182 -11.70 -5.45 7.25
C VAL A 182 -10.20 -5.71 7.14
N ILE A 183 -9.41 -5.33 8.14
CA ILE A 183 -7.96 -5.64 8.15
C ILE A 183 -7.71 -7.16 8.10
N SER A 184 -8.53 -7.93 8.80
CA SER A 184 -8.44 -9.40 8.81
C SER A 184 -8.69 -10.02 7.43
N MET A 185 -9.48 -9.39 6.57
CA MET A 185 -9.66 -9.82 5.17
C MET A 185 -8.33 -9.77 4.42
N VAL A 186 -7.58 -8.66 4.55
CA VAL A 186 -6.26 -8.50 3.93
C VAL A 186 -5.23 -9.45 4.52
N MET A 187 -5.24 -9.66 5.85
CA MET A 187 -4.35 -10.64 6.49
C MET A 187 -4.56 -12.05 5.93
N LYS A 188 -5.81 -12.50 5.79
CA LYS A 188 -6.13 -13.80 5.18
C LYS A 188 -5.64 -13.89 3.74
N ALA A 189 -5.82 -12.83 2.94
CA ALA A 189 -5.34 -12.79 1.56
C ALA A 189 -3.80 -12.94 1.46
N HIS A 190 -3.07 -12.50 2.48
CA HIS A 190 -1.62 -12.68 2.60
C HIS A 190 -1.20 -13.98 3.29
N GLY A 191 -2.13 -14.91 3.53
CA GLY A 191 -1.86 -16.19 4.20
C GLY A 191 -1.56 -16.06 5.70
N LYS A 192 -1.97 -14.95 6.32
CA LYS A 192 -1.76 -14.69 7.76
C LYS A 192 -3.01 -14.98 8.57
N SER A 193 -2.80 -15.27 9.85
CA SER A 193 -3.88 -15.40 10.81
C SER A 193 -4.61 -14.05 10.96
N PRO A 194 -5.95 -14.04 11.03
CA PRO A 194 -6.73 -12.87 11.47
C PRO A 194 -6.35 -12.34 12.85
N LEU A 195 -5.59 -13.11 13.62
CA LEU A 195 -5.15 -12.79 14.98
C LEU A 195 -3.70 -12.29 15.02
N THR A 196 -3.02 -12.20 13.88
CA THR A 196 -1.68 -11.61 13.73
C THR A 196 -1.68 -10.19 14.32
N PRO A 197 -0.81 -9.89 15.30
CA PRO A 197 -0.61 -8.54 15.83
C PRO A 197 -0.15 -7.54 14.76
N ILE A 198 -0.40 -6.26 15.01
CA ILE A 198 0.04 -5.17 14.13
C ILE A 198 1.06 -4.32 14.87
N ASP A 199 2.26 -4.19 14.31
CA ASP A 199 3.26 -3.22 14.76
C ASP A 199 2.95 -1.84 14.16
N ILE A 200 2.68 -0.87 15.04
CA ILE A 200 2.44 0.53 14.68
C ILE A 200 3.55 1.46 15.18
N SER A 201 4.64 0.94 15.75
CA SER A 201 5.80 1.72 16.15
C SER A 201 6.42 2.43 14.94
N TYR A 202 6.40 3.77 14.95
CA TYR A 202 7.00 4.55 13.88
C TYR A 202 8.51 4.34 13.82
N ARG A 203 9.17 4.12 14.96
CA ARG A 203 10.60 3.80 15.01
C ARG A 203 10.90 2.49 14.28
N ASN A 204 10.13 1.44 14.57
CA ASN A 204 10.32 0.13 13.94
C ASN A 204 10.08 0.23 12.42
N PHE A 205 9.06 0.99 12.01
CA PHE A 205 8.81 1.29 10.60
C PHE A 205 10.02 1.96 9.92
N VAL A 206 10.60 3.00 10.54
CA VAL A 206 11.78 3.68 9.99
C VAL A 206 13.02 2.77 9.95
N GLU A 207 13.24 1.95 10.98
CA GLU A 207 14.32 0.97 10.99
C GLU A 207 14.16 -0.08 9.89
N PHE A 208 12.93 -0.57 9.69
CA PHE A 208 12.60 -1.47 8.59
C PHE A 208 12.91 -0.83 7.23
N MET A 209 12.48 0.43 7.01
CA MET A 209 12.71 1.15 5.76
C MET A 209 14.18 1.47 5.49
N LYS A 210 15.03 1.51 6.52
CA LYS A 210 16.48 1.70 6.41
C LYS A 210 17.25 0.40 6.13
N ASN A 211 16.61 -0.76 6.23
CA ASN A 211 17.29 -2.04 6.06
C ASN A 211 17.58 -2.32 4.58
N GLU A 212 18.87 -2.34 4.22
CA GLU A 212 19.35 -2.58 2.84
C GLU A 212 19.77 -4.04 2.60
N ARG A 213 19.59 -4.94 3.58
CA ARG A 213 20.04 -6.34 3.48
C ARG A 213 19.05 -7.18 2.68
N PHE A 214 19.53 -7.78 1.58
CA PHE A 214 18.77 -8.72 0.75
C PHE A 214 18.80 -10.15 1.36
N GLY A 215 17.67 -10.86 1.33
CA GLY A 215 17.64 -12.32 1.59
C GLY A 215 17.62 -12.81 3.04
N ARG A 216 17.63 -11.93 4.05
CA ARG A 216 17.23 -12.30 5.43
C ARG A 216 15.82 -11.79 5.69
N PRO A 217 14.95 -12.56 6.38
CA PRO A 217 13.67 -12.02 6.82
C PRO A 217 13.96 -10.76 7.63
N SER A 218 13.47 -9.63 7.13
CA SER A 218 13.53 -8.36 7.84
C SER A 218 12.91 -8.55 9.23
N SER A 219 13.41 -7.82 10.21
CA SER A 219 12.96 -7.88 11.61
C SER A 219 11.47 -7.56 11.80
N GLN A 220 10.74 -7.20 10.75
CA GLN A 220 9.32 -7.51 10.65
C GLN A 220 9.15 -8.98 10.26
N ARG A 221 9.42 -9.89 11.21
CA ARG A 221 8.52 -11.03 11.31
C ARG A 221 7.17 -10.41 11.58
N ILE A 222 6.33 -10.40 10.54
CA ILE A 222 4.92 -10.12 10.69
C ILE A 222 4.38 -11.35 11.42
N HIS A 223 4.61 -11.37 12.74
CA HIS A 223 4.11 -12.35 13.69
C HIS A 223 2.58 -12.33 13.67
#